data_AF-A0A533RY64-F1
#
_entry.id   AF-A0A533RY64-F1
#
_cell.length_a   1.000
_cell.length_b   1.000
_cell.length_c   1.000
_cell.angle_alpha   90.00
_cell.angle_beta   90.00
_cell.angle_gamma   90.00
#
_symmetry.space_group_name_H-M   'P 1'
#
loop_
_entity.id
_entity.type
_entity.pdbx_description
1 polymer ?
#
loop_
_entity_poly.entity_id
_entity_poly.type
_entity_poly.pdbx_seq_one_letter_code
_entity_poly.pdbx_strand_id
1 'polypeptide(L)'
;ILSWDQQTYMPEGGAEDRGDALATLSGLAHKRFTSDEVGKLLDELSLETGELNPESDDARLIKVTRHNYDKDTRVPSEKVAEFARVTTVAQSVWARARAENNFALFMPHLKKIIELRREYAALFAPYNHIYDPLLDDYEPGLKTADVQAIFAVLRPQQVALIQAIQARPQVEDGFMHKHYDEEKQWHFGVDVITRFGYDWKRGRQDRSAHPFTIAFGTGDVRITTRFDTEHAGSALFSTMHEGGHALYEQGINPAYRRTPLTGGASMAIHESQSRLWENLVGRSLAFWKYFYPKFQQTFPDVLANVDLMTFYKGINRVAPSFIRTEADEATDNLHIMLR
;
A
#
# COMPACT_ATOMS: atom_id res chain seq x y z
N ILE A 1 12.39 -9.85 0.00
CA ILE A 1 12.77 -10.11 1.41
C ILE A 1 13.59 -8.98 2.01
N LEU A 2 14.62 -8.47 1.33
CA LEU A 2 15.49 -7.39 1.81
C LEU A 2 14.71 -6.11 2.19
N SER A 3 13.71 -5.72 1.40
CA SER A 3 12.87 -4.54 1.68
C SER A 3 11.94 -4.72 2.87
N TRP A 4 11.51 -5.96 3.15
CA TRP A 4 10.73 -6.26 4.37
C TRP A 4 11.63 -6.15 5.59
N ASP A 5 12.77 -6.82 5.57
CA ASP A 5 13.72 -6.83 6.68
C ASP A 5 14.22 -5.42 7.00
N GLN A 6 14.44 -4.60 5.98
CA GLN A 6 14.83 -3.19 6.12
C GLN A 6 13.88 -2.40 7.02
N GLN A 7 12.59 -2.72 6.99
CA GLN A 7 11.53 -1.98 7.67
C GLN A 7 11.07 -2.64 8.97
N THR A 8 11.64 -3.78 9.34
CA THR A 8 11.22 -4.57 10.51
C THR A 8 12.38 -4.95 11.44
N TYR A 9 13.46 -5.53 10.91
CA TYR A 9 14.52 -6.17 11.71
C TYR A 9 15.93 -5.63 11.46
N MET A 10 16.14 -4.86 10.38
CA MET A 10 17.46 -4.35 10.03
C MET A 10 18.00 -3.40 11.11
N PRO A 11 19.24 -3.58 11.59
CA PRO A 11 19.90 -2.63 12.48
C PRO A 11 20.06 -1.25 11.84
N GLU A 12 20.03 -0.19 12.66
CA GLU A 12 20.12 1.21 12.18
C GLU A 12 21.36 1.48 11.32
N GLY A 13 22.50 0.88 11.66
CA GLY A 13 23.76 1.03 10.92
C GLY A 13 23.83 0.26 9.59
N GLY A 14 22.83 -0.55 9.24
CA GLY A 14 22.88 -1.41 8.05
C GLY A 14 22.41 -0.77 6.74
N ALA A 15 22.05 0.52 6.75
CA ALA A 15 21.37 1.17 5.62
C ALA A 15 22.20 1.21 4.32
N GLU A 16 23.50 1.49 4.41
CA GLU A 16 24.39 1.57 3.24
C GLU A 16 24.62 0.20 2.62
N ASP A 17 25.02 -0.79 3.43
CA ASP A 17 25.22 -2.18 2.97
C ASP A 17 23.93 -2.78 2.39
N ARG A 18 22.78 -2.51 3.01
CA ARG A 18 21.46 -2.90 2.47
C ARG A 18 21.21 -2.24 1.11
N GLY A 19 21.59 -0.97 0.97
CA GLY A 19 21.47 -0.22 -0.27
C GLY A 19 22.27 -0.84 -1.40
N ASP A 20 23.51 -1.24 -1.14
CA ASP A 20 24.35 -1.89 -2.13
C ASP A 20 23.89 -3.30 -2.50
N ALA A 21 23.38 -4.07 -1.52
CA ALA A 21 22.78 -5.37 -1.78
C ALA A 21 21.53 -5.26 -2.66
N LEU A 22 20.63 -4.32 -2.36
CA LEU A 22 19.43 -4.05 -3.17
C LEU A 22 19.81 -3.54 -4.57
N ALA A 23 20.74 -2.60 -4.68
CA ALA A 23 21.21 -2.07 -5.96
C ALA A 23 21.78 -3.18 -6.85
N THR A 24 22.58 -4.09 -6.28
CA THR A 24 23.15 -5.23 -7.00
C THR A 24 22.06 -6.17 -7.51
N LEU A 25 21.13 -6.59 -6.65
CA LEU A 25 20.08 -7.52 -7.04
C LEU A 25 19.10 -6.91 -8.04
N SER A 26 18.67 -5.67 -7.83
CA SER A 26 17.79 -4.94 -8.75
C SER A 26 18.46 -4.76 -10.12
N GLY A 27 19.74 -4.36 -10.15
CA GLY A 27 20.48 -4.23 -11.40
C GLY A 27 20.65 -5.55 -12.16
N LEU A 28 20.94 -6.65 -11.45
CA LEU A 28 21.03 -7.99 -12.06
C LEU A 28 19.68 -8.50 -12.57
N ALA A 29 18.61 -8.31 -11.81
CA ALA A 29 17.26 -8.69 -12.22
C ALA A 29 16.83 -7.91 -13.47
N HIS A 30 17.04 -6.60 -13.47
CA HIS A 30 16.75 -5.71 -14.61
C HIS A 30 17.51 -6.15 -15.86
N LYS A 31 18.85 -6.26 -15.77
CA LYS A 31 19.70 -6.68 -16.89
C LYS A 31 19.29 -8.01 -17.52
N ARG A 32 18.85 -8.98 -16.69
CA ARG A 32 18.37 -10.27 -17.18
C ARG A 32 17.03 -10.15 -17.90
N PHE A 33 16.09 -9.41 -17.31
CA PHE A 33 14.76 -9.23 -17.88
C PHE A 33 14.81 -8.43 -19.19
N THR A 34 15.62 -7.39 -19.27
CA THR A 34 15.77 -6.53 -20.46
C THR A 34 16.81 -7.04 -21.46
N SER A 35 17.09 -8.35 -21.48
CA SER A 35 18.09 -8.92 -22.40
C SER A 35 17.49 -9.17 -23.80
N ASP A 36 18.35 -9.11 -24.82
CA ASP A 36 17.96 -9.39 -26.22
C ASP A 36 17.31 -10.78 -26.38
N GLU A 37 17.68 -11.75 -25.54
CA GLU A 37 17.09 -13.08 -25.53
C GLU A 37 15.59 -13.02 -25.18
N VAL A 38 15.22 -12.27 -24.14
CA VAL A 38 13.82 -12.06 -23.76
C VAL A 38 13.05 -11.35 -24.86
N GLY A 39 13.65 -10.32 -25.47
CA GLY A 39 13.04 -9.61 -26.61
C GLY A 39 12.74 -10.54 -27.79
N LYS A 40 13.71 -11.37 -28.20
CA LYS A 40 13.53 -12.35 -29.28
C LYS A 40 12.45 -13.37 -28.98
N LEU A 41 12.42 -13.92 -27.76
CA LEU A 41 11.38 -14.87 -27.35
C LEU A 41 9.99 -14.23 -27.41
N LEU A 42 9.85 -12.99 -26.95
CA LEU A 42 8.59 -12.28 -27.04
C LEU A 42 8.20 -11.98 -28.50
N ASP A 43 9.17 -11.71 -29.39
CA ASP A 43 8.92 -11.45 -30.81
C ASP A 43 8.41 -12.72 -31.50
N GLU A 44 9.06 -13.86 -31.24
CA GLU A 44 8.64 -15.18 -31.73
C GLU A 44 7.23 -15.54 -31.25
N LEU A 45 6.97 -15.41 -29.94
CA LEU A 45 5.65 -15.67 -29.37
C LEU A 45 4.57 -14.74 -29.94
N SER A 46 4.90 -13.49 -30.24
CA SER A 46 3.93 -12.53 -30.81
C SER A 46 3.41 -12.98 -32.18
N LEU A 47 4.21 -13.72 -32.97
CA LEU A 47 3.75 -14.28 -34.25
C LEU A 47 2.70 -15.39 -34.08
N GLU A 48 2.73 -16.10 -32.95
CA GLU A 48 1.79 -17.19 -32.62
C GLU A 48 0.52 -16.69 -31.90
N THR A 49 0.56 -15.49 -31.31
CA THR A 49 -0.57 -14.95 -30.53
C THR A 49 -1.87 -14.74 -31.32
N GLY A 50 -1.80 -14.58 -32.65
CA GLY A 50 -3.00 -14.37 -33.49
C GLY A 50 -3.99 -15.54 -33.47
N GLU A 51 -3.55 -16.73 -33.08
CA GLU A 51 -4.39 -17.93 -32.97
C GLU A 51 -4.91 -18.16 -31.53
N LEU A 52 -4.38 -17.43 -30.54
CA LEU A 52 -4.80 -17.57 -29.15
C LEU A 52 -6.10 -16.79 -28.89
N ASN A 53 -6.94 -17.31 -28.00
CA ASN A 53 -8.01 -16.52 -27.42
C ASN A 53 -7.40 -15.32 -26.65
N PRO A 54 -7.74 -14.05 -26.97
CA PRO A 54 -7.17 -12.88 -26.30
C PRO A 54 -7.39 -12.83 -24.78
N GLU A 55 -8.37 -13.57 -24.28
CA GLU A 55 -8.70 -13.71 -22.85
C GLU A 55 -8.03 -14.93 -22.19
N SER A 56 -7.23 -15.72 -22.92
CA SER A 56 -6.49 -16.83 -22.31
C SER A 56 -5.32 -16.33 -21.45
N ASP A 57 -4.95 -17.13 -20.46
CA ASP A 57 -3.81 -16.83 -19.59
C ASP A 57 -2.51 -16.64 -20.39
N ASP A 58 -2.28 -17.44 -21.43
CA ASP A 58 -1.09 -17.34 -22.29
C ASP A 58 -1.05 -16.02 -23.06
N ALA A 59 -2.18 -15.62 -23.66
CA ALA A 59 -2.28 -14.35 -24.38
C ALA A 59 -2.06 -13.16 -23.44
N ARG A 60 -2.60 -13.23 -22.21
CA ARG A 60 -2.39 -12.21 -21.17
C ARG A 60 -0.95 -12.18 -20.67
N LEU A 61 -0.34 -13.34 -20.47
CA LEU A 61 1.06 -13.46 -20.04
C LEU A 61 1.99 -12.78 -21.04
N ILE A 62 1.84 -13.07 -22.33
CA ILE A 62 2.66 -12.48 -23.40
C ILE A 62 2.45 -10.97 -23.45
N LYS A 63 1.20 -10.50 -23.43
CA LYS A 63 0.85 -9.07 -23.48
C LYS A 63 1.44 -8.29 -22.31
N VAL A 64 1.27 -8.77 -21.08
CA VAL A 64 1.78 -8.08 -19.87
C VAL A 64 3.30 -8.11 -19.84
N THR A 65 3.91 -9.27 -20.17
CA THR A 65 5.38 -9.39 -20.21
C THR A 65 5.98 -8.46 -21.26
N ARG A 66 5.37 -8.37 -22.45
CA ARG A 66 5.77 -7.43 -23.50
C ARG A 66 5.71 -5.99 -23.04
N HIS A 67 4.58 -5.58 -22.45
CA HIS A 67 4.43 -4.22 -21.93
C HIS A 67 5.53 -3.87 -20.92
N ASN A 68 5.80 -4.77 -19.96
CA ASN A 68 6.86 -4.57 -18.96
C ASN A 68 8.24 -4.52 -19.62
N TYR A 69 8.54 -5.42 -20.56
CA TYR A 69 9.83 -5.46 -21.27
C TYR A 69 10.07 -4.18 -22.07
N ASP A 70 9.10 -3.73 -22.85
CA ASP A 70 9.21 -2.52 -23.68
C ASP A 70 9.40 -1.26 -22.81
N LYS A 71 8.82 -1.25 -21.61
CA LYS A 71 9.01 -0.18 -20.64
C LYS A 71 10.39 -0.22 -19.99
N ASP A 72 10.78 -1.38 -19.47
CA ASP A 72 12.02 -1.56 -18.71
C ASP A 72 13.28 -1.44 -19.58
N THR A 73 13.23 -1.85 -20.85
CA THR A 73 14.34 -1.69 -21.80
C THR A 73 14.70 -0.24 -22.09
N ARG A 74 13.79 0.71 -21.84
CA ARG A 74 14.06 2.15 -21.95
C ARG A 74 14.89 2.68 -20.78
N VAL A 75 15.00 1.90 -19.70
CA VAL A 75 15.63 2.30 -18.44
C VAL A 75 17.02 1.67 -18.32
N PRO A 76 18.10 2.46 -18.27
CA PRO A 76 19.43 1.91 -18.04
C PRO A 76 19.55 1.21 -16.68
N SER A 77 20.22 0.06 -16.65
CA SER A 77 20.46 -0.72 -15.42
C SER A 77 21.12 0.11 -14.31
N GLU A 78 22.02 1.02 -14.67
CA GLU A 78 22.72 1.90 -13.74
C GLU A 78 21.76 2.85 -13.03
N LYS A 79 20.72 3.35 -13.73
CA LYS A 79 19.70 4.21 -13.11
C LYS A 79 18.82 3.44 -12.15
N VAL A 80 18.48 2.19 -12.46
CA VAL A 80 17.73 1.30 -11.55
C VAL A 80 18.52 1.06 -10.26
N ALA A 81 19.81 0.73 -10.40
CA ALA A 81 20.70 0.50 -9.25
C ALA A 81 20.92 1.78 -8.42
N GLU A 82 21.14 2.92 -9.06
CA GLU A 82 21.29 4.21 -8.37
C GLU A 82 20.03 4.57 -7.58
N PHE A 83 18.86 4.45 -8.20
CA PHE A 83 17.58 4.74 -7.55
C PHE A 83 17.39 3.84 -6.33
N ALA A 84 17.60 2.53 -6.46
CA ALA A 84 17.48 1.58 -5.36
C ALA A 84 18.42 1.92 -4.18
N ARG A 85 19.69 2.27 -4.45
CA ARG A 85 20.65 2.69 -3.42
C ARG A 85 20.16 3.96 -2.71
N VAL A 86 19.81 4.99 -3.47
CA VAL A 86 19.38 6.28 -2.94
C VAL A 86 18.14 6.15 -2.07
N THR A 87 17.10 5.44 -2.53
CA THR A 87 15.86 5.29 -1.77
C THR A 87 16.05 4.44 -0.52
N THR A 88 16.94 3.45 -0.54
CA THR A 88 17.23 2.61 0.64
C THR A 88 17.84 3.45 1.76
N VAL A 89 18.86 4.24 1.45
CA VAL A 89 19.48 5.15 2.43
C VAL A 89 18.49 6.22 2.88
N ALA A 90 17.75 6.80 1.93
CA ALA A 90 16.76 7.83 2.21
C ALA A 90 15.66 7.35 3.17
N GLN A 91 15.23 6.09 3.08
CA GLN A 91 14.23 5.50 3.98
C GLN A 91 14.70 5.50 5.44
N SER A 92 15.95 5.09 5.69
CA SER A 92 16.51 5.11 7.05
C SER A 92 16.68 6.53 7.58
N VAL A 93 17.15 7.45 6.74
CA VAL A 93 17.28 8.87 7.11
C VAL A 93 15.91 9.50 7.39
N TRP A 94 14.89 9.18 6.58
CA TRP A 94 13.52 9.62 6.77
C TRP A 94 12.94 9.16 8.10
N ALA A 95 13.16 7.89 8.49
CA ALA A 95 12.64 7.36 9.75
C ALA A 95 13.17 8.15 10.95
N ARG A 96 14.48 8.45 10.95
CA ARG A 96 15.11 9.30 11.95
C ARG A 96 14.62 10.75 11.87
N ALA A 97 14.58 11.34 10.68
CA ALA A 97 14.11 12.71 10.46
C ALA A 97 12.67 12.91 10.95
N ARG A 98 11.79 11.91 10.77
CA ARG A 98 10.43 11.92 11.30
C ARG A 98 10.41 11.87 12.82
N ALA A 99 11.19 10.99 13.43
CA ALA A 99 11.27 10.87 14.89
C ALA A 99 11.80 12.15 15.55
N GLU A 100 12.75 12.83 14.91
CA GLU A 100 13.37 14.07 15.39
C GLU A 100 12.63 15.35 14.96
N ASN A 101 11.55 15.23 14.18
CA ASN A 101 10.88 16.36 13.54
C ASN A 101 11.85 17.29 12.77
N ASN A 102 12.79 16.70 12.04
CA ASN A 102 13.90 17.40 11.40
C ASN A 102 13.90 17.21 9.87
N PHE A 103 13.05 17.98 9.17
CA PHE A 103 12.97 17.91 7.71
C PHE A 103 14.29 18.24 6.99
N ALA A 104 15.12 19.12 7.57
CA ALA A 104 16.40 19.51 6.98
C ALA A 104 17.33 18.30 6.78
N LEU A 105 17.22 17.29 7.65
CA LEU A 105 17.94 16.03 7.52
C LEU A 105 17.52 15.21 6.29
N PHE A 106 16.23 15.23 5.94
CA PHE A 106 15.68 14.45 4.83
C PHE A 106 15.66 15.21 3.49
N MET A 107 15.58 16.54 3.53
CA MET A 107 15.51 17.42 2.36
C MET A 107 16.52 17.08 1.24
N PRO A 108 17.83 16.89 1.49
CA PRO A 108 18.77 16.57 0.42
C PRO A 108 18.47 15.22 -0.27
N HIS A 109 18.02 14.22 0.50
CA HIS A 109 17.64 12.93 -0.05
C HIS A 109 16.36 13.03 -0.89
N LEU A 110 15.34 13.74 -0.39
CA LEU A 110 14.11 13.98 -1.14
C LEU A 110 14.37 14.69 -2.46
N LYS A 111 15.24 15.71 -2.45
CA LYS A 111 15.64 16.43 -3.67
C LYS A 111 16.25 15.48 -4.71
N LYS A 112 17.21 14.64 -4.31
CA LYS A 112 17.84 13.65 -5.20
C LYS A 112 16.83 12.62 -5.73
N ILE A 113 15.89 12.16 -4.92
CA ILE A 113 14.81 11.26 -5.35
C ILE A 113 13.95 11.92 -6.44
N ILE A 114 13.54 13.17 -6.23
CA ILE A 114 12.72 13.91 -7.22
C ILE A 114 13.49 14.11 -8.53
N GLU A 115 14.77 14.45 -8.46
CA GLU A 115 15.65 14.56 -9.64
C GLU A 115 15.70 13.24 -10.42
N LEU A 116 15.96 12.11 -9.74
CA LEU A 116 15.99 10.79 -10.36
C LEU A 116 14.65 10.39 -10.98
N ARG A 117 13.51 10.71 -10.35
CA ARG A 117 12.18 10.43 -10.93
C ARG A 117 11.89 11.29 -12.16
N ARG A 118 12.36 12.54 -12.21
CA ARG A 118 12.26 13.38 -13.42
C ARG A 118 13.12 12.83 -14.55
N GLU A 119 14.34 12.38 -14.25
CA GLU A 119 15.21 11.70 -15.22
C GLU A 119 14.57 10.42 -15.74
N TYR A 120 13.96 9.61 -14.87
CA TYR A 120 13.21 8.42 -15.27
C TYR A 120 12.09 8.79 -16.25
N ALA A 121 11.23 9.75 -15.89
CA ALA A 121 10.13 10.19 -16.77
C ALA A 121 10.62 10.68 -18.14
N ALA A 122 11.78 11.36 -18.20
CA ALA A 122 12.36 11.87 -19.44
C ALA A 122 12.70 10.75 -20.46
N LEU A 123 13.00 9.53 -19.98
CA LEU A 123 13.22 8.37 -20.85
C LEU A 123 11.97 7.97 -21.66
N PHE A 124 10.80 8.44 -21.20
CA PHE A 124 9.50 8.12 -21.78
C PHE A 124 8.96 9.17 -22.75
N ALA A 125 9.73 10.25 -23.02
CA ALA A 125 9.31 11.30 -23.94
C ALA A 125 9.13 10.78 -25.40
N PRO A 126 8.22 11.39 -26.20
CA PRO A 126 7.26 12.43 -25.79
C PRO A 126 6.12 11.84 -24.95
N TYR A 127 5.65 12.61 -23.98
CA TYR A 127 4.47 12.31 -23.15
C TYR A 127 3.55 13.54 -23.10
N ASN A 128 2.28 13.34 -22.76
CA ASN A 128 1.34 14.47 -22.59
C ASN A 128 1.66 15.26 -21.32
N HIS A 129 1.94 14.55 -20.22
CA HIS A 129 2.38 15.14 -18.97
C HIS A 129 3.55 14.34 -18.37
N ILE A 130 4.52 15.01 -17.75
CA ILE A 130 5.75 14.38 -17.18
C ILE A 130 5.45 13.32 -16.12
N TYR A 131 4.27 13.39 -15.50
CA TYR A 131 3.85 12.43 -14.49
C TYR A 131 3.21 11.17 -15.09
N ASP A 132 2.78 11.18 -16.36
CA ASP A 132 2.10 10.02 -16.96
C ASP A 132 2.94 8.74 -16.95
N PRO A 133 4.25 8.76 -17.27
CA PRO A 133 5.09 7.56 -17.16
C PRO A 133 5.24 7.06 -15.72
N LEU A 134 5.24 7.97 -14.75
CA LEU A 134 5.37 7.65 -13.33
C LEU A 134 4.08 7.04 -12.78
N LEU A 135 2.92 7.51 -13.26
CA LEU A 135 1.61 7.00 -12.86
C LEU A 135 1.37 5.59 -13.42
N ASP A 136 1.82 5.35 -14.65
CA ASP A 136 1.75 4.05 -15.32
C ASP A 136 2.56 2.94 -14.61
N ASP A 137 3.51 3.30 -13.73
CA ASP A 137 4.21 2.33 -12.85
C ASP A 137 3.27 1.70 -11.81
N TYR A 138 2.17 2.38 -11.47
CA TYR A 138 1.26 1.98 -10.40
C TYR A 138 -0.14 1.61 -10.91
N GLU A 139 -0.61 2.30 -11.95
CA GLU A 139 -1.89 2.05 -12.58
C GLU A 139 -1.72 2.03 -14.11
N PRO A 140 -1.56 0.83 -14.72
CA PRO A 140 -1.26 0.71 -16.14
C PRO A 140 -2.28 1.44 -17.03
N GLY A 141 -1.79 2.35 -17.86
CA GLY A 141 -2.63 3.13 -18.78
C GLY A 141 -3.26 4.40 -18.20
N LEU A 142 -3.29 4.59 -16.87
CA LEU A 142 -3.87 5.80 -16.27
C LEU A 142 -3.02 7.04 -16.58
N LYS A 143 -3.67 8.16 -16.93
CA LYS A 143 -3.01 9.44 -17.21
C LYS A 143 -3.36 10.51 -16.19
N THR A 144 -2.53 11.54 -16.11
CA THR A 144 -2.73 12.71 -15.25
C THR A 144 -4.08 13.37 -15.53
N ALA A 145 -4.51 13.43 -16.80
CA ALA A 145 -5.80 13.99 -17.20
C ALA A 145 -6.99 13.19 -16.63
N ASP A 146 -6.88 11.86 -16.56
CA ASP A 146 -7.92 11.00 -16.01
C ASP A 146 -8.08 11.24 -14.51
N VAL A 147 -6.96 11.33 -13.79
CA VAL A 147 -6.94 11.66 -12.35
C VAL A 147 -7.58 13.02 -12.08
N GLN A 148 -7.22 14.03 -12.89
CA GLN A 148 -7.83 15.36 -12.78
C GLN A 148 -9.34 15.33 -13.01
N ALA A 149 -9.81 14.57 -14.01
CA ALA A 149 -11.24 14.41 -14.28
C ALA A 149 -11.98 13.74 -13.13
N ILE A 150 -11.41 12.67 -12.56
CA ILE A 150 -11.97 11.98 -11.37
C ILE A 150 -12.07 12.96 -10.19
N PHE A 151 -10.99 13.69 -9.90
CA PHE A 151 -10.96 14.64 -8.78
C PHE A 151 -11.90 15.83 -8.98
N ALA A 152 -12.06 16.32 -10.21
CA ALA A 152 -12.99 17.41 -10.52
C ALA A 152 -14.45 17.03 -10.19
N VAL A 153 -14.81 15.75 -10.37
CA VAL A 153 -16.14 15.25 -10.02
C VAL A 153 -16.27 14.98 -8.52
N LEU A 154 -15.29 14.32 -7.91
CA LEU A 154 -15.37 13.87 -6.51
C LEU A 154 -15.21 15.01 -5.50
N ARG A 155 -14.27 15.92 -5.71
CA ARG A 155 -13.88 16.93 -4.71
C ARG A 155 -15.06 17.81 -4.27
N PRO A 156 -15.89 18.39 -5.16
CA PRO A 156 -16.99 19.24 -4.73
C PRO A 156 -18.03 18.49 -3.89
N GLN A 157 -18.34 17.24 -4.27
CA GLN A 157 -19.31 16.41 -3.56
C GLN A 157 -18.78 16.01 -2.17
N GLN A 158 -17.52 15.61 -2.10
CA GLN A 158 -16.87 15.22 -0.85
C GLN A 158 -16.76 16.41 0.12
N VAL A 159 -16.38 17.60 -0.38
CA VAL A 159 -16.36 18.83 0.43
C VAL A 159 -17.75 19.17 0.96
N ALA A 160 -18.79 19.10 0.12
CA ALA A 160 -20.16 19.37 0.54
C ALA A 160 -20.64 18.36 1.61
N LEU A 161 -20.30 17.08 1.46
CA LEU A 161 -20.60 16.05 2.46
C LEU A 161 -19.92 16.35 3.81
N ILE A 162 -18.62 16.66 3.81
CA ILE A 162 -17.87 16.98 5.03
C ILE A 162 -18.48 18.21 5.71
N GLN A 163 -18.79 19.27 4.96
CA GLN A 163 -19.44 20.48 5.50
C GLN A 163 -20.80 20.15 6.12
N ALA A 164 -21.61 19.32 5.47
CA ALA A 164 -22.90 18.89 5.99
C ALA A 164 -22.78 18.08 7.29
N ILE A 165 -21.74 17.25 7.42
CA ILE A 165 -21.45 16.50 8.65
C ILE A 165 -20.97 17.44 9.76
N GLN A 166 -20.07 18.38 9.46
CA GLN A 166 -19.54 19.36 10.42
C GLN A 166 -20.60 20.31 10.95
N ALA A 167 -21.63 20.62 10.16
CA ALA A 167 -22.76 21.46 10.58
C ALA A 167 -23.69 20.79 11.61
N ARG A 168 -23.48 19.51 11.93
CA ARG A 168 -24.27 18.75 12.90
C ARG A 168 -23.48 18.52 14.20
N PRO A 169 -24.18 18.25 15.33
CA PRO A 169 -23.53 17.78 16.55
C PRO A 169 -22.65 16.57 16.25
N GLN A 170 -21.40 16.64 16.68
CA GLN A 170 -20.42 15.59 16.43
C GLN A 170 -20.69 14.37 17.31
N VAL A 171 -20.32 13.21 16.79
CA VAL A 171 -20.41 11.95 17.53
C VAL A 171 -19.38 11.93 18.66
N GLU A 172 -19.74 11.31 19.77
CA GLU A 172 -18.80 11.06 20.88
C GLU A 172 -17.85 9.93 20.46
N ASP A 173 -16.55 10.17 20.56
CA ASP A 173 -15.50 9.21 20.27
C ASP A 173 -14.39 9.23 21.33
N GLY A 174 -14.59 9.91 22.47
CA GLY A 174 -13.57 10.07 23.50
C GLY A 174 -13.10 8.75 24.10
N PHE A 175 -13.90 7.68 23.99
CA PHE A 175 -13.48 6.33 24.34
C PHE A 175 -12.39 5.78 23.41
N MET A 176 -12.33 6.19 22.14
CA MET A 176 -11.27 5.77 21.20
C MET A 176 -9.90 6.34 21.57
N HIS A 177 -9.88 7.49 22.26
CA HIS A 177 -8.69 8.26 22.63
C HIS A 177 -8.34 8.07 24.11
N LYS A 178 -8.16 6.81 24.49
CA LYS A 178 -7.78 6.35 25.84
C LYS A 178 -6.63 5.38 25.73
N HIS A 179 -6.12 4.94 26.87
CA HIS A 179 -5.11 3.90 26.89
C HIS A 179 -5.70 2.53 26.51
N TYR A 180 -5.12 1.90 25.48
CA TYR A 180 -5.39 0.55 25.01
C TYR A 180 -4.09 -0.24 24.99
N ASP A 181 -4.01 -1.26 25.84
CA ASP A 181 -2.83 -2.14 25.94
C ASP A 181 -2.44 -2.73 24.58
N GLU A 182 -1.15 -2.63 24.24
CA GLU A 182 -0.62 -3.02 22.94
C GLU A 182 -0.79 -4.51 22.64
N GLU A 183 -0.53 -5.38 23.62
CA GLU A 183 -0.60 -6.82 23.45
C GLU A 183 -2.05 -7.27 23.19
N LYS A 184 -3.00 -6.67 23.91
CA LYS A 184 -4.43 -6.87 23.65
C LYS A 184 -4.85 -6.38 22.26
N GLN A 185 -4.36 -5.21 21.83
CA GLN A 185 -4.61 -4.72 20.46
C GLN A 185 -4.05 -5.70 19.41
N TRP A 186 -2.83 -6.21 19.62
CA TRP A 186 -2.20 -7.20 18.74
C TRP A 186 -3.06 -8.45 18.61
N HIS A 187 -3.45 -9.05 19.73
CA HIS A 187 -4.24 -10.29 19.72
C HIS A 187 -5.63 -10.10 19.12
N PHE A 188 -6.26 -8.95 19.36
CA PHE A 188 -7.56 -8.65 18.76
C PHE A 188 -7.44 -8.48 17.24
N GLY A 189 -6.45 -7.73 16.75
CA GLY A 189 -6.18 -7.58 15.32
C GLY A 189 -5.91 -8.92 14.64
N VAL A 190 -5.09 -9.78 15.25
CA VAL A 190 -4.80 -11.14 14.77
C VAL A 190 -6.09 -11.97 14.66
N ASP A 191 -6.96 -11.95 15.67
CA ASP A 191 -8.23 -12.68 15.62
C ASP A 191 -9.12 -12.18 14.48
N VAL A 192 -9.24 -10.87 14.29
CA VAL A 192 -10.04 -10.28 13.22
C VAL A 192 -9.58 -10.76 11.84
N ILE A 193 -8.30 -10.62 11.51
CA ILE A 193 -7.84 -11.00 10.16
C ILE A 193 -7.79 -12.52 9.96
N THR A 194 -7.63 -13.29 11.04
CA THR A 194 -7.85 -14.76 11.00
C THR A 194 -9.26 -15.08 10.54
N ARG A 195 -10.27 -14.33 11.02
CA ARG A 195 -11.68 -14.49 10.63
C ARG A 195 -11.97 -13.99 9.23
N PHE A 196 -11.24 -12.99 8.73
CA PHE A 196 -11.31 -12.60 7.32
C PHE A 196 -10.78 -13.71 6.39
N GLY A 197 -9.92 -14.60 6.89
CA GLY A 197 -9.39 -15.73 6.15
C GLY A 197 -7.90 -15.62 5.82
N TYR A 198 -7.17 -14.71 6.49
CA TYR A 198 -5.73 -14.60 6.31
C TYR A 198 -5.04 -15.91 6.74
N ASP A 199 -4.28 -16.50 5.82
CA ASP A 199 -3.61 -17.77 6.06
C ASP A 199 -2.24 -17.56 6.69
N TRP A 200 -2.17 -17.78 8.01
CA TRP A 200 -0.94 -17.69 8.80
C TRP A 200 0.13 -18.73 8.44
N LYS A 201 -0.18 -19.77 7.66
CA LYS A 201 0.85 -20.67 7.12
C LYS A 201 1.54 -20.08 5.89
N ARG A 202 0.94 -19.06 5.29
CA ARG A 202 1.42 -18.37 4.08
C ARG A 202 1.71 -16.90 4.35
N GLY A 203 1.94 -16.53 5.60
CA GLY A 203 2.15 -15.15 6.00
C GLY A 203 2.44 -14.96 7.48
N ARG A 204 2.71 -13.72 7.86
CA ARG A 204 2.92 -13.27 9.24
C ARG A 204 2.65 -11.78 9.38
N GLN A 205 2.53 -11.31 10.62
CA GLN A 205 2.41 -9.90 10.97
C GLN A 205 3.62 -9.44 11.78
N ASP A 206 4.08 -8.22 11.53
CA ASP A 206 5.21 -7.57 12.20
C ASP A 206 4.91 -6.12 12.58
N ARG A 207 5.83 -5.50 13.33
CA ARG A 207 5.82 -4.06 13.60
C ARG A 207 6.67 -3.32 12.59
N SER A 208 6.23 -2.13 12.20
CA SER A 208 7.03 -1.20 11.39
C SER A 208 6.57 0.25 11.61
N ALA A 209 7.39 1.23 11.22
CA ALA A 209 7.05 2.65 11.37
C ALA A 209 5.82 3.07 10.53
N HIS A 210 5.61 2.39 9.39
CA HIS A 210 4.45 2.53 8.52
C HIS A 210 3.93 1.15 8.14
N PRO A 211 2.67 0.81 8.45
CA PRO A 211 2.04 -0.43 7.99
C PRO A 211 2.19 -0.61 6.48
N PHE A 212 2.47 -1.84 6.06
CA PHE A 212 2.53 -2.23 4.65
C PHE A 212 2.31 -3.74 4.49
N THR A 213 1.96 -4.13 3.27
CA THR A 213 1.86 -5.50 2.81
C THR A 213 2.93 -5.76 1.77
N ILE A 214 3.55 -6.94 1.81
CA ILE A 214 4.51 -7.38 0.81
C ILE A 214 4.35 -8.87 0.51
N ALA A 215 4.28 -9.22 -0.76
CA ALA A 215 4.24 -10.60 -1.23
C ALA A 215 5.60 -11.02 -1.82
N PHE A 216 6.05 -12.23 -1.47
CA PHE A 216 7.15 -12.92 -2.15
C PHE A 216 6.64 -14.04 -3.07
N GLY A 217 5.33 -14.05 -3.29
CA GLY A 217 4.53 -15.07 -3.93
C GLY A 217 3.36 -15.47 -3.03
N THR A 218 2.40 -16.22 -3.58
CA THR A 218 1.13 -16.59 -2.92
C THR A 218 1.26 -17.45 -1.65
N GLY A 219 2.48 -17.91 -1.34
CA GLY A 219 2.83 -18.72 -0.17
C GLY A 219 3.60 -17.97 0.92
N ASP A 220 3.98 -16.71 0.71
CA ASP A 220 4.64 -15.87 1.72
C ASP A 220 4.24 -14.41 1.47
N VAL A 221 3.11 -14.02 2.05
CA VAL A 221 2.53 -12.68 2.03
C VAL A 221 2.57 -12.15 3.45
N ARG A 222 3.32 -11.08 3.70
CA ARG A 222 3.53 -10.54 5.04
C ARG A 222 2.88 -9.18 5.16
N ILE A 223 2.38 -8.89 6.35
CA ILE A 223 1.81 -7.60 6.70
C ILE A 223 2.58 -7.00 7.88
N THR A 224 2.50 -5.69 8.03
CA THR A 224 2.97 -5.01 9.22
C THR A 224 1.87 -4.12 9.79
N THR A 225 1.99 -3.77 11.06
CA THR A 225 1.12 -2.77 11.69
C THR A 225 1.95 -1.83 12.56
N ARG A 226 1.30 -0.78 13.07
CA ARG A 226 1.85 0.11 14.09
C ARG A 226 0.87 0.25 15.23
N PHE A 227 1.38 0.47 16.43
CA PHE A 227 0.56 0.69 17.61
C PHE A 227 0.61 2.14 18.05
N ASP A 228 -0.54 2.62 18.47
CA ASP A 228 -0.70 3.82 19.27
C ASP A 228 -1.50 3.40 20.50
N THR A 229 -0.86 3.42 21.67
CA THR A 229 -1.53 3.01 22.91
C THR A 229 -2.61 3.99 23.32
N GLU A 230 -2.64 5.20 22.76
CA GLU A 230 -3.64 6.22 23.08
C GLU A 230 -4.76 6.29 22.05
N HIS A 231 -4.76 5.41 21.03
CA HIS A 231 -5.78 5.37 19.99
C HIS A 231 -6.17 3.95 19.57
N ALA A 232 -7.37 3.50 19.98
CA ALA A 232 -7.86 2.13 19.80
C ALA A 232 -7.91 1.66 18.33
N GLY A 233 -8.20 2.57 17.41
CA GLY A 233 -8.37 2.25 15.99
C GLY A 233 -7.06 2.10 15.22
N SER A 234 -5.93 2.56 15.77
CA SER A 234 -4.70 2.77 14.99
C SER A 234 -4.15 1.44 14.47
N ALA A 235 -3.86 0.51 15.39
CA ALA A 235 -3.37 -0.81 15.01
C ALA A 235 -4.44 -1.68 14.37
N LEU A 236 -5.69 -1.58 14.83
CA LEU A 236 -6.78 -2.43 14.35
C LEU A 236 -7.10 -2.18 12.88
N PHE A 237 -7.38 -0.93 12.49
CA PHE A 237 -7.73 -0.61 11.11
C PHE A 237 -6.53 -0.74 10.18
N SER A 238 -5.31 -0.41 10.66
CA SER A 238 -4.08 -0.71 9.91
C SER A 238 -3.95 -2.22 9.62
N THR A 239 -4.19 -3.07 10.63
CA THR A 239 -4.13 -4.53 10.48
C THR A 239 -5.20 -5.04 9.51
N MET A 240 -6.43 -4.51 9.57
CA MET A 240 -7.50 -4.87 8.63
C MET A 240 -7.16 -4.44 7.20
N HIS A 241 -6.62 -3.24 7.04
CA HIS A 241 -6.22 -2.67 5.75
C HIS A 241 -5.15 -3.53 5.08
N GLU A 242 -4.04 -3.77 5.77
CA GLU A 242 -2.97 -4.63 5.27
C GLU A 242 -3.44 -6.09 5.12
N GLY A 243 -4.31 -6.56 6.01
CA GLY A 243 -4.97 -7.86 5.87
C GLY A 243 -5.75 -7.98 4.56
N GLY A 244 -6.47 -6.93 4.14
CA GLY A 244 -7.22 -6.91 2.88
C GLY A 244 -6.33 -6.96 1.64
N HIS A 245 -5.22 -6.22 1.64
CA HIS A 245 -4.16 -6.36 0.64
C HIS A 245 -3.63 -7.80 0.60
N ALA A 246 -3.34 -8.38 1.76
CA ALA A 246 -2.76 -9.71 1.82
C ALA A 246 -3.73 -10.81 1.37
N LEU A 247 -5.03 -10.65 1.64
CA LEU A 247 -6.06 -11.57 1.14
C LEU A 247 -6.13 -11.58 -0.38
N TYR A 248 -5.91 -10.43 -1.03
CA TYR A 248 -5.83 -10.38 -2.48
C TYR A 248 -4.65 -11.22 -2.98
N GLU A 249 -3.45 -10.96 -2.44
CA GLU A 249 -2.22 -11.67 -2.82
C GLU A 249 -2.28 -13.18 -2.52
N GLN A 250 -2.86 -13.57 -1.38
CA GLN A 250 -3.06 -14.98 -1.03
C GLN A 250 -4.13 -15.69 -1.86
N GLY A 251 -5.02 -14.91 -2.51
CA GLY A 251 -6.10 -15.39 -3.36
C GLY A 251 -5.73 -15.55 -4.84
N ILE A 252 -4.55 -15.12 -5.26
CA ILE A 252 -4.09 -15.26 -6.65
C ILE A 252 -3.97 -16.75 -7.00
N ASN A 253 -4.39 -17.10 -8.22
CA ASN A 253 -4.30 -18.46 -8.75
C ASN A 253 -2.85 -18.97 -8.71
N PRO A 254 -2.55 -20.09 -8.02
CA PRO A 254 -1.21 -20.65 -7.97
C PRO A 254 -0.62 -21.01 -9.33
N ALA A 255 -1.44 -21.20 -10.36
CA ALA A 255 -0.98 -21.45 -11.73
C ALA A 255 -0.17 -20.28 -12.31
N TYR A 256 -0.37 -19.05 -11.83
CA TYR A 256 0.36 -17.88 -12.30
C TYR A 256 1.76 -17.75 -11.72
N ARG A 257 2.12 -18.56 -10.71
CA ARG A 257 3.35 -18.40 -9.91
C ARG A 257 4.59 -18.22 -10.78
N ARG A 258 5.42 -17.25 -10.43
CA ARG A 258 6.68 -16.88 -11.13
C ARG A 258 6.46 -16.32 -12.54
N THR A 259 5.29 -15.74 -12.79
CA THR A 259 5.01 -14.95 -13.98
C THR A 259 4.61 -13.52 -13.58
N PRO A 260 4.64 -12.55 -14.51
CA PRO A 260 4.10 -11.21 -14.28
C PRO A 260 2.61 -11.15 -13.96
N LEU A 261 1.87 -12.26 -14.12
CA LEU A 261 0.47 -12.38 -13.69
C LEU A 261 0.34 -12.77 -12.20
N THR A 262 1.45 -13.07 -11.51
CA THR A 262 1.45 -13.25 -10.05
C THR A 262 1.49 -11.89 -9.36
N GLY A 263 0.33 -11.33 -9.06
CA GLY A 263 0.18 -10.16 -8.21
C GLY A 263 -1.20 -9.52 -8.36
N GLY A 264 -1.42 -8.45 -7.62
CA GLY A 264 -2.54 -7.56 -7.92
C GLY A 264 -2.47 -6.96 -9.33
N ALA A 265 -3.63 -6.77 -9.97
CA ALA A 265 -3.72 -6.25 -11.33
C ALA A 265 -3.21 -4.81 -11.48
N SER A 266 -3.37 -4.00 -10.43
CA SER A 266 -2.88 -2.63 -10.32
C SER A 266 -2.94 -2.16 -8.86
N MET A 267 -2.31 -1.03 -8.54
CA MET A 267 -2.39 -0.48 -7.18
C MET A 267 -3.81 -0.04 -6.81
N ALA A 268 -4.62 0.49 -7.75
CA ALA A 268 -6.00 0.85 -7.43
C ALA A 268 -6.85 -0.38 -7.10
N ILE A 269 -6.69 -1.49 -7.85
CA ILE A 269 -7.38 -2.74 -7.50
C ILE A 269 -6.84 -3.29 -6.17
N HIS A 270 -5.54 -3.20 -5.93
CA HIS A 270 -4.95 -3.62 -4.66
C HIS A 270 -5.50 -2.83 -3.45
N GLU A 271 -5.60 -1.50 -3.58
CA GLU A 271 -6.21 -0.58 -2.60
C GLU A 271 -7.71 -0.80 -2.45
N SER A 272 -8.42 -1.18 -3.53
CA SER A 272 -9.84 -1.51 -3.41
C SER A 272 -10.07 -2.68 -2.45
N GLN A 273 -9.16 -3.65 -2.40
CA GLN A 273 -9.27 -4.80 -1.50
C GLN A 273 -8.98 -4.41 -0.05
N SER A 274 -7.92 -3.61 0.21
CA SER A 274 -7.66 -3.12 1.56
C SER A 274 -8.81 -2.29 2.10
N ARG A 275 -9.34 -1.35 1.31
CA ARG A 275 -10.48 -0.51 1.70
C ARG A 275 -11.80 -1.28 1.83
N LEU A 276 -12.00 -2.33 1.04
CA LEU A 276 -13.15 -3.21 1.22
C LEU A 276 -13.13 -3.86 2.62
N TRP A 277 -12.00 -4.44 3.02
CA TRP A 277 -11.89 -5.14 4.30
C TRP A 277 -11.80 -4.18 5.49
N GLU A 278 -11.07 -3.07 5.36
CA GLU A 278 -10.96 -2.04 6.40
C GLU A 278 -12.31 -1.35 6.64
N ASN A 279 -12.92 -0.81 5.59
CA ASN A 279 -14.04 0.11 5.72
C ASN A 279 -15.37 -0.58 5.50
N LEU A 280 -15.59 -1.12 4.29
CA LEU A 280 -16.89 -1.69 3.92
C LEU A 280 -17.28 -2.87 4.81
N VAL A 281 -16.29 -3.66 5.25
CA VAL A 281 -16.47 -4.73 6.23
C VAL A 281 -16.15 -4.23 7.64
N GLY A 282 -14.90 -3.85 7.91
CA GLY A 282 -14.37 -3.59 9.25
C GLY A 282 -14.96 -2.38 9.97
N ARG A 283 -15.55 -1.41 9.27
CA ARG A 283 -16.29 -0.29 9.87
C ARG A 283 -17.80 -0.46 9.83
N SER A 284 -18.31 -1.57 9.29
CA SER A 284 -19.75 -1.82 9.18
C SER A 284 -20.41 -2.18 10.52
N LEU A 285 -21.68 -1.82 10.68
CA LEU A 285 -22.45 -2.21 11.86
C LEU A 285 -22.59 -3.73 11.99
N ALA A 286 -22.70 -4.45 10.87
CA ALA A 286 -22.83 -5.91 10.87
C ALA A 286 -21.58 -6.58 11.46
N PHE A 287 -20.39 -6.09 11.09
CA PHE A 287 -19.12 -6.56 11.66
C PHE A 287 -19.07 -6.31 13.17
N TRP A 288 -19.43 -5.10 13.62
CA TRP A 288 -19.35 -4.75 15.04
C TRP A 288 -20.44 -5.39 15.90
N LYS A 289 -21.60 -5.77 15.34
CA LYS A 289 -22.57 -6.63 16.07
C LYS A 289 -21.93 -7.95 16.54
N TYR A 290 -20.99 -8.48 15.77
CA TYR A 290 -20.27 -9.71 16.12
C TYR A 290 -19.04 -9.44 16.99
N PHE A 291 -18.19 -8.49 16.61
CA PHE A 291 -16.90 -8.27 17.28
C PHE A 291 -16.96 -7.36 18.52
N TYR A 292 -17.95 -6.48 18.62
CA TYR A 292 -18.00 -5.50 19.72
C TYR A 292 -18.09 -6.13 21.12
N PRO A 293 -18.90 -7.18 21.37
CA PRO A 293 -18.91 -7.85 22.67
C PRO A 293 -17.52 -8.36 23.08
N LYS A 294 -16.74 -8.89 22.13
CA LYS A 294 -15.37 -9.35 22.37
C LYS A 294 -14.41 -8.18 22.60
N PHE A 295 -14.55 -7.09 21.84
CA PHE A 295 -13.73 -5.90 22.00
C PHE A 295 -13.97 -5.23 23.36
N GLN A 296 -15.22 -5.12 23.77
CA GLN A 296 -15.63 -4.61 25.09
C GLN A 296 -15.08 -5.48 26.23
N GLN A 297 -15.11 -6.81 26.11
CA GLN A 297 -14.50 -7.73 27.09
C GLN A 297 -12.98 -7.61 27.16
N THR A 298 -12.33 -7.25 26.05
CA THR A 298 -10.88 -7.08 25.98
C THR A 298 -10.44 -5.80 26.69
N PHE A 299 -11.26 -4.73 26.57
CA PHE A 299 -11.00 -3.40 27.14
C PHE A 299 -12.14 -2.91 28.05
N PRO A 300 -12.45 -3.62 29.15
CA PRO A 300 -13.60 -3.30 29.99
C PRO A 300 -13.44 -1.94 30.70
N ASP A 301 -12.23 -1.57 31.10
CA ASP A 301 -11.94 -0.32 31.80
C ASP A 301 -12.31 0.93 30.99
N VAL A 302 -12.31 0.81 29.65
CA VAL A 302 -12.66 1.89 28.72
C VAL A 302 -14.08 1.74 28.19
N LEU A 303 -14.51 0.51 27.88
CA LEU A 303 -15.71 0.27 27.08
C LEU A 303 -16.92 -0.26 27.86
N ALA A 304 -16.81 -0.55 29.18
CA ALA A 304 -17.91 -1.16 29.95
C ALA A 304 -19.25 -0.40 29.85
N ASN A 305 -19.20 0.93 29.76
CA ASN A 305 -20.38 1.80 29.70
C ASN A 305 -20.66 2.36 28.30
N VAL A 306 -19.97 1.87 27.27
CA VAL A 306 -20.17 2.29 25.87
C VAL A 306 -21.06 1.25 25.19
N ASP A 307 -22.22 1.64 24.68
CA ASP A 307 -23.07 0.73 23.90
C ASP A 307 -22.59 0.62 22.45
N LEU A 308 -23.03 -0.44 21.75
CA LEU A 308 -22.63 -0.73 20.37
C LEU A 308 -22.89 0.44 19.41
N MET A 309 -24.03 1.13 19.53
CA MET A 309 -24.37 2.19 18.59
C MET A 309 -23.53 3.44 18.82
N THR A 310 -23.18 3.73 20.07
CA THR A 310 -22.22 4.78 20.42
C THR A 310 -20.83 4.43 19.86
N PHE A 311 -20.36 3.20 20.08
CA PHE A 311 -19.08 2.73 19.54
C PHE A 311 -19.03 2.81 18.00
N TYR A 312 -20.04 2.24 17.33
CA TYR A 312 -20.14 2.22 15.87
C TYR A 312 -20.14 3.63 15.27
N LYS A 313 -20.80 4.59 15.91
CA LYS A 313 -20.76 5.99 15.49
C LYS A 313 -19.38 6.61 15.70
N GLY A 314 -18.74 6.37 16.85
CA GLY A 314 -17.42 6.92 17.16
C GLY A 314 -16.31 6.46 16.21
N ILE A 315 -16.27 5.17 15.83
CA ILE A 315 -15.28 4.66 14.86
C ILE A 315 -15.50 5.18 13.42
N ASN A 316 -16.69 5.72 13.14
CA ASN A 316 -17.08 6.32 11.87
C ASN A 316 -17.19 7.85 11.96
N ARG A 317 -16.57 8.44 12.99
CA ARG A 317 -16.51 9.89 13.13
C ARG A 317 -15.74 10.49 11.95
N VAL A 318 -16.28 11.57 11.41
CA VAL A 318 -15.66 12.36 10.34
C VAL A 318 -15.12 13.65 10.91
N ALA A 319 -13.81 13.89 10.75
CA ALA A 319 -13.16 15.10 11.20
C ALA A 319 -11.88 15.37 10.39
N PRO A 320 -11.65 16.61 9.93
CA PRO A 320 -10.37 16.96 9.31
C PRO A 320 -9.21 16.70 10.26
N SER A 321 -8.19 16.00 9.77
CA SER A 321 -6.99 15.66 10.52
C SER A 321 -5.73 15.91 9.68
N PHE A 322 -4.55 15.69 10.26
CA PHE A 322 -3.27 15.91 9.56
C PHE A 322 -2.64 14.62 9.01
N ILE A 323 -3.04 13.46 9.54
CA ILE A 323 -2.39 12.19 9.25
C ILE A 323 -3.27 11.38 8.30
N ARG A 324 -2.85 11.28 7.03
CA ARG A 324 -3.59 10.58 5.98
C ARG A 324 -4.00 9.15 6.39
N THR A 325 -3.07 8.36 6.92
CA THR A 325 -3.34 6.95 7.29
C THR A 325 -4.30 6.81 8.47
N GLU A 326 -4.66 7.90 9.14
CA GLU A 326 -5.63 7.94 10.24
C GLU A 326 -6.85 8.79 9.88
N ALA A 327 -6.93 9.31 8.65
CA ALA A 327 -8.06 10.08 8.18
C ALA A 327 -9.29 9.19 8.05
N ASP A 328 -10.45 9.77 8.29
CA ASP A 328 -11.73 9.09 8.12
C ASP A 328 -12.06 8.87 6.64
N GLU A 329 -13.04 8.00 6.37
CA GLU A 329 -13.46 7.65 5.00
C GLU A 329 -13.86 8.86 4.15
N ALA A 330 -14.40 9.92 4.76
CA ALA A 330 -14.86 11.09 4.05
C ALA A 330 -13.73 12.10 3.80
N THR A 331 -12.64 12.11 4.55
CA THR A 331 -11.54 13.09 4.42
C THR A 331 -10.26 12.52 3.78
N ASP A 332 -10.03 11.20 3.79
CA ASP A 332 -8.79 10.58 3.26
C ASP A 332 -8.48 10.96 1.80
N ASN A 333 -9.47 10.95 0.91
CA ASN A 333 -9.21 11.31 -0.50
C ASN A 333 -8.76 12.78 -0.67
N LEU A 334 -9.07 13.68 0.26
CA LEU A 334 -8.55 15.05 0.22
C LEU A 334 -7.05 15.11 0.50
N HIS A 335 -6.55 14.21 1.35
CA HIS A 335 -5.11 14.02 1.54
C HIS A 335 -4.43 13.46 0.29
N ILE A 336 -5.11 12.57 -0.45
CA ILE A 336 -4.61 12.08 -1.75
C ILE A 336 -4.57 13.21 -2.77
N MET A 337 -5.63 14.02 -2.87
CA MET A 337 -5.70 15.16 -3.80
C MET A 337 -4.66 16.27 -3.53
N LEU A 338 -4.17 16.38 -2.30
CA LEU A 338 -3.13 17.33 -1.92
C LEU A 338 -1.73 16.89 -2.38
N ARG A 339 -1.51 15.57 -2.50
CA ARG A 339 -0.21 14.98 -2.84
C ARG A 339 -0.03 14.93 -4.35
#